data_AF-M2Z2V5-F1
#
_entry.id   AF-M2Z2V5-F1
#
_cell.length_a   1.000
_cell.length_b   1.000
_cell.length_c   1.000
_cell.angle_alpha   90.00
_cell.angle_beta   90.00
_cell.angle_gamma   90.00
#
_symmetry.space_group_name_H-M   'P 1'
#
loop_
_entity.id
_entity.type
_entity.pdbx_description
1 polymer ?
#
loop_
_entity_poly.entity_id
_entity_poly.type
_entity_poly.pdbx_seq_one_letter_code
_entity_poly.pdbx_strand_id
1 'polypeptide(L)'
;MSCAGLVPVLRLAEDIGIGGLINQRVELGIPVGANPDAKALSIIAGMVAGADSIEDLDVIRHGAMPRLFTGVRAPSTCGSWLRGFTHGHARQLASVASEVLVRLAERTPLLPGVEQLAFIDIDAKIKETYGHAKQGSGFAYTGVRGLNHLVATLSSPVCAPVVLAARLRGGNADSRRGAASMITEAIGLALRAGATGVIVVRADSAFFTGPIIAAIRAAGALFSVTAQKNVATQAAISAIGADDWSEVEYRHPIPDPLTGELITHAEIAETTLTAFVHAAENPGRQVTARLLVRRTPRFKRNDQGELFHVWNYHAIFTDTGFDLHTADKYHRKHAIIEQVFADLNDAALAHFPSGRFPANHAWLILACLTHNLLRAAGCLTSIFHAKARTGTLRRHLITIPARITRTARRITLHLPANWPWQAAYQALFTATHHRTT
;
A
#
# COMPACT_ATOMS: atom_id res chain seq x y z
N MET A 1 -27.54 0.72 -16.18
CA MET A 1 -26.44 0.19 -15.33
C MET A 1 -26.13 1.25 -14.28
N SER A 2 -25.50 0.89 -13.15
CA SER A 2 -25.11 1.84 -12.09
C SER A 2 -23.62 2.19 -12.04
N CYS A 3 -22.76 1.51 -12.81
CA CYS A 3 -21.30 1.72 -12.77
C CYS A 3 -20.67 1.93 -14.17
N ALA A 4 -21.07 2.99 -14.88
CA ALA A 4 -20.58 3.26 -16.25
C ALA A 4 -19.07 3.54 -16.33
N GLY A 5 -18.42 3.90 -15.23
CA GLY A 5 -16.96 4.04 -15.18
C GLY A 5 -16.17 2.75 -15.16
N LEU A 6 -16.83 1.60 -15.01
CA LEU A 6 -16.16 0.33 -15.27
C LEU A 6 -15.65 0.24 -16.71
N VAL A 7 -16.32 0.88 -17.67
CA VAL A 7 -15.94 0.81 -19.10
C VAL A 7 -14.51 1.31 -19.33
N PRO A 8 -14.15 2.56 -18.99
CA PRO A 8 -12.78 3.03 -19.21
C PRO A 8 -11.75 2.37 -18.30
N VAL A 9 -12.09 1.99 -17.05
CA VAL A 9 -11.14 1.31 -16.16
C VAL A 9 -10.80 -0.10 -16.64
N LEU A 10 -11.81 -0.86 -17.09
CA LEU A 10 -11.57 -2.18 -17.66
C LEU A 10 -10.95 -2.10 -19.05
N ARG A 11 -11.16 -1.01 -19.79
CA ARG A 11 -10.40 -0.74 -21.00
C ARG A 11 -8.91 -0.54 -20.71
N LEU A 12 -8.55 0.21 -19.66
CA LEU A 12 -7.16 0.33 -19.21
C LEU A 12 -6.58 -1.04 -18.81
N ALA A 13 -7.35 -1.86 -18.10
CA ALA A 13 -6.94 -3.23 -17.73
C ALA A 13 -6.73 -4.14 -18.96
N GLU A 14 -7.56 -4.01 -19.99
CA GLU A 14 -7.42 -4.70 -21.26
C GLU A 14 -6.16 -4.22 -22.01
N ASP A 15 -5.95 -2.90 -22.11
CA ASP A 15 -4.83 -2.29 -22.82
C ASP A 15 -3.48 -2.74 -22.26
N ILE A 16 -3.34 -2.85 -20.93
CA ILE A 16 -2.11 -3.35 -20.29
C ILE A 16 -2.04 -4.88 -20.24
N GLY A 17 -3.06 -5.58 -20.73
CA GLY A 17 -3.08 -7.03 -20.91
C GLY A 17 -3.22 -7.85 -19.62
N ILE A 18 -3.96 -7.36 -18.61
CA ILE A 18 -4.15 -8.09 -17.33
C ILE A 18 -4.66 -9.52 -17.59
N GLY A 19 -5.68 -9.69 -18.44
CA GLY A 19 -6.26 -11.01 -18.72
C GLY A 19 -5.25 -11.99 -19.32
N GLY A 20 -4.44 -11.53 -20.28
CA GLY A 20 -3.37 -12.33 -20.89
C GLY A 20 -2.32 -12.77 -19.88
N LEU A 21 -1.89 -11.87 -18.99
CA LEU A 21 -0.93 -12.19 -17.93
C LEU A 21 -1.47 -13.25 -16.97
N ILE A 22 -2.76 -13.19 -16.63
CA ILE A 22 -3.40 -14.15 -15.75
C ILE A 22 -3.46 -15.53 -16.41
N ASN A 23 -3.88 -15.61 -17.67
CA ASN A 23 -3.89 -16.87 -18.42
C ASN A 23 -2.49 -17.46 -18.59
N GLN A 24 -1.47 -16.63 -18.73
CA GLN A 24 -0.09 -17.10 -18.90
C GLN A 24 0.52 -17.64 -17.60
N ARG A 25 0.21 -17.03 -16.45
CA ARG A 25 0.98 -17.27 -15.21
C ARG A 25 0.20 -18.01 -14.13
N VAL A 26 -1.13 -17.96 -14.13
CA VAL A 26 -1.97 -18.51 -13.05
C VAL A 26 -2.63 -19.80 -13.50
N GLU A 27 -2.05 -20.92 -13.11
CA GLU A 27 -2.54 -22.25 -13.45
C GLU A 27 -2.74 -23.08 -12.18
N LEU A 28 -3.99 -23.48 -11.93
CA LEU A 28 -4.33 -24.21 -10.70
C LEU A 28 -4.28 -25.73 -10.88
N GLY A 29 -4.21 -26.25 -12.11
CA GLY A 29 -4.17 -27.69 -12.41
C GLY A 29 -5.42 -28.49 -11.98
N ILE A 30 -6.54 -27.81 -11.70
CA ILE A 30 -7.79 -28.42 -11.22
C ILE A 30 -9.00 -27.86 -11.98
N PRO A 31 -10.16 -28.55 -12.01
CA PRO A 31 -11.32 -28.12 -12.81
C PRO A 31 -11.81 -26.70 -12.51
N VAL A 32 -11.79 -26.28 -11.24
CA VAL A 32 -12.15 -24.91 -10.84
C VAL A 32 -11.14 -23.85 -11.28
N GLY A 33 -10.01 -24.25 -11.90
CA GLY A 33 -8.96 -23.41 -12.44
C GLY A 33 -9.22 -22.82 -13.82
N ALA A 34 -10.14 -23.38 -14.63
CA ALA A 34 -10.36 -22.96 -16.01
C ALA A 34 -10.82 -21.49 -16.14
N ASN A 35 -10.44 -20.79 -17.22
CA ASN A 35 -10.75 -19.37 -17.45
C ASN A 35 -10.36 -18.45 -16.26
N PRO A 36 -9.10 -18.48 -15.81
CA PRO A 36 -8.65 -17.73 -14.64
C PRO A 36 -8.73 -16.21 -14.88
N ASP A 37 -8.48 -15.75 -16.11
CA ASP A 37 -8.63 -14.37 -16.55
C ASP A 37 -10.04 -13.81 -16.30
N ALA A 38 -11.08 -14.51 -16.76
CA ALA A 38 -12.47 -14.10 -16.63
C ALA A 38 -12.88 -14.00 -15.16
N LYS A 39 -12.41 -14.93 -14.33
CA LYS A 39 -12.69 -14.95 -12.88
C LYS A 39 -11.98 -13.83 -12.15
N ALA A 40 -10.71 -13.60 -12.46
CA ALA A 40 -9.93 -12.53 -11.84
C ALA A 40 -10.41 -11.15 -12.28
N LEU A 41 -10.69 -10.94 -13.57
CA LEU A 41 -11.27 -9.69 -14.08
C LEU A 41 -12.67 -9.43 -13.52
N SER A 42 -13.47 -10.48 -13.26
CA SER A 42 -14.74 -10.33 -12.53
C SER A 42 -14.52 -9.84 -11.09
N ILE A 43 -13.51 -10.37 -10.39
CA ILE A 43 -13.17 -9.92 -9.04
C ILE A 43 -12.66 -8.46 -9.06
N ILE A 44 -11.74 -8.13 -9.97
CA ILE A 44 -11.20 -6.77 -10.12
C ILE A 44 -12.33 -5.78 -10.45
N ALA A 45 -13.19 -6.10 -11.42
CA ALA A 45 -14.33 -5.26 -11.78
C ALA A 45 -15.30 -5.07 -10.60
N GLY A 46 -15.57 -6.14 -9.85
CA GLY A 46 -16.36 -6.08 -8.61
C GLY A 46 -15.73 -5.14 -7.60
N MET A 47 -14.44 -5.27 -7.30
CA MET A 47 -13.70 -4.41 -6.37
C MET A 47 -13.66 -2.94 -6.80
N VAL A 48 -13.52 -2.67 -8.11
CA VAL A 48 -13.66 -1.32 -8.68
C VAL A 48 -15.05 -0.76 -8.41
N ALA A 49 -16.09 -1.56 -8.65
CA ALA A 49 -17.49 -1.20 -8.45
C ALA A 49 -17.92 -1.13 -6.97
N GLY A 50 -17.17 -1.78 -6.07
CA GLY A 50 -17.38 -1.71 -4.63
C GLY A 50 -17.64 -3.00 -3.87
N ALA A 51 -17.45 -4.15 -4.50
CA ALA A 51 -17.43 -5.42 -3.80
C ALA A 51 -16.25 -5.51 -2.82
N ASP A 52 -16.55 -5.83 -1.57
CA ASP A 52 -15.59 -6.15 -0.51
C ASP A 52 -15.75 -7.60 0.02
N SER A 53 -16.79 -8.32 -0.44
CA SER A 53 -16.98 -9.76 -0.28
C SER A 53 -17.07 -10.51 -1.61
N ILE A 54 -17.07 -11.86 -1.56
CA ILE A 54 -17.25 -12.69 -2.77
C ILE A 54 -18.69 -12.53 -3.29
N GLU A 55 -19.66 -12.47 -2.38
CA GLU A 55 -21.08 -12.34 -2.66
C GLU A 55 -21.40 -11.00 -3.35
N ASP A 56 -20.73 -9.92 -2.95
CA ASP A 56 -20.94 -8.59 -3.55
C ASP A 56 -20.46 -8.47 -5.00
N LEU A 57 -19.75 -9.49 -5.53
CA LEU A 57 -19.40 -9.54 -6.95
C LEU A 57 -20.63 -9.57 -7.88
N ASP A 58 -21.84 -9.82 -7.37
CA ASP A 58 -23.06 -9.65 -8.17
C ASP A 58 -23.32 -8.19 -8.59
N VAL A 59 -22.63 -7.20 -8.00
CA VAL A 59 -22.66 -5.79 -8.41
C VAL A 59 -22.23 -5.54 -9.87
N ILE A 60 -21.59 -6.51 -10.53
CA ILE A 60 -21.24 -6.42 -11.96
C ILE A 60 -22.13 -7.29 -12.86
N ARG A 61 -23.18 -7.90 -12.30
CA ARG A 61 -24.05 -8.86 -13.01
C ARG A 61 -25.49 -8.38 -13.19
N HIS A 62 -25.84 -7.18 -12.71
CA HIS A 62 -27.20 -6.65 -12.80
C HIS A 62 -27.43 -5.73 -14.00
N GLY A 63 -28.72 -5.53 -14.33
CA GLY A 63 -29.16 -4.61 -15.36
C GLY A 63 -28.54 -4.90 -16.73
N ALA A 64 -28.01 -3.86 -17.37
CA ALA A 64 -27.50 -3.96 -18.73
C ALA A 64 -25.98 -4.28 -18.82
N MET A 65 -25.32 -4.67 -17.72
CA MET A 65 -23.90 -5.05 -17.70
C MET A 65 -23.53 -6.13 -18.74
N PRO A 66 -24.34 -7.19 -18.96
CA PRO A 66 -24.02 -8.22 -19.98
C PRO A 66 -23.98 -7.70 -21.42
N ARG A 67 -24.49 -6.49 -21.68
CA ARG A 67 -24.39 -5.86 -23.02
C ARG A 67 -23.02 -5.21 -23.27
N LEU A 68 -22.22 -4.99 -22.23
CA LEU A 68 -20.92 -4.33 -22.30
C LEU A 68 -19.76 -5.26 -21.95
N PHE A 69 -19.98 -6.14 -20.97
CA PHE A 69 -18.93 -7.00 -20.43
C PHE A 69 -19.25 -8.45 -20.75
N THR A 70 -18.34 -9.08 -21.49
CA THR A 70 -18.37 -10.51 -21.76
C THR A 70 -17.50 -11.25 -20.74
N GLY A 71 -17.85 -12.49 -20.41
CA GLY A 71 -17.02 -13.34 -19.54
C GLY A 71 -17.18 -13.07 -18.04
N VAL A 72 -18.14 -12.24 -17.61
CA VAL A 72 -18.44 -12.03 -16.19
C VAL A 72 -18.84 -13.35 -15.52
N ARG A 73 -18.21 -13.67 -14.38
CA ARG A 73 -18.44 -14.90 -13.62
C ARG A 73 -19.24 -14.64 -12.35
N ALA A 74 -20.03 -15.64 -11.97
CA ALA A 74 -20.83 -15.59 -10.75
C ALA A 74 -19.94 -15.59 -9.49
N PRO A 75 -20.39 -14.97 -8.37
CA PRO A 75 -19.76 -15.06 -7.06
C PRO A 75 -19.32 -16.47 -6.68
N SER A 76 -20.20 -17.46 -6.86
CA SER A 76 -19.91 -18.87 -6.58
C SER A 76 -18.73 -19.42 -7.40
N THR A 77 -18.62 -19.01 -8.66
CA THR A 77 -17.56 -19.42 -9.58
C THR A 77 -16.22 -18.78 -9.18
N CYS A 78 -16.22 -17.48 -8.88
CA CYS A 78 -15.05 -16.77 -8.38
C CYS A 78 -14.59 -17.31 -7.02
N GLY A 79 -15.52 -17.57 -6.12
CA GLY A 79 -15.25 -18.14 -4.79
C GLY A 79 -14.65 -19.53 -4.86
N SER A 80 -15.16 -20.41 -5.74
CA SER A 80 -14.58 -21.75 -5.95
C SER A 80 -13.16 -21.69 -6.51
N TRP A 81 -12.89 -20.76 -7.43
CA TRP A 81 -11.53 -20.54 -7.96
C TRP A 81 -10.58 -20.03 -6.87
N LEU A 82 -10.96 -19.01 -6.10
CA LEU A 82 -10.17 -18.50 -4.98
C LEU A 82 -9.86 -19.61 -3.96
N ARG A 83 -10.84 -20.45 -3.63
CA ARG A 83 -10.67 -21.59 -2.68
C ARG A 83 -9.78 -22.71 -3.21
N GLY A 84 -9.51 -22.74 -4.52
CA GLY A 84 -8.55 -23.63 -5.17
C GLY A 84 -7.10 -23.14 -5.12
N PHE A 85 -6.83 -21.94 -4.61
CA PHE A 85 -5.46 -21.44 -4.49
C PHE A 85 -4.64 -22.25 -3.48
N THR A 86 -3.35 -22.36 -3.78
CA THR A 86 -2.29 -22.78 -2.86
C THR A 86 -1.36 -21.59 -2.62
N HIS A 87 -0.32 -21.77 -1.79
CA HIS A 87 0.73 -20.76 -1.66
C HIS A 87 1.42 -20.47 -3.00
N GLY A 88 1.69 -21.49 -3.81
CA GLY A 88 2.31 -21.36 -5.13
C GLY A 88 1.44 -20.55 -6.10
N HIS A 89 0.13 -20.81 -6.15
CA HIS A 89 -0.81 -20.05 -6.98
C HIS A 89 -0.89 -18.57 -6.55
N ALA A 90 -0.81 -18.29 -5.24
CA ALA A 90 -0.74 -16.91 -4.76
C ALA A 90 0.56 -16.21 -5.21
N ARG A 91 1.69 -16.91 -5.25
CA ARG A 91 2.96 -16.37 -5.80
C ARG A 91 2.89 -16.11 -7.30
N GLN A 92 2.26 -17.01 -8.07
CA GLN A 92 1.97 -16.78 -9.48
C GLN A 92 1.16 -15.50 -9.68
N LEU A 93 0.07 -15.33 -8.92
CA LEU A 93 -0.77 -14.14 -8.99
C LEU A 93 -0.05 -12.86 -8.53
N ALA A 94 0.81 -12.95 -7.52
CA ALA A 94 1.66 -11.83 -7.11
C ALA A 94 2.61 -11.41 -8.26
N SER A 95 3.16 -12.36 -9.01
CA SER A 95 3.98 -12.04 -10.19
C SER A 95 3.19 -11.31 -11.28
N VAL A 96 1.89 -11.61 -11.44
CA VAL A 96 0.99 -10.87 -12.32
C VAL A 96 0.82 -9.45 -11.80
N ALA A 97 0.52 -9.25 -10.51
CA ALA A 97 0.35 -7.92 -9.94
C ALA A 97 1.59 -7.03 -10.10
N SER A 98 2.78 -7.63 -9.95
CA SER A 98 4.06 -6.96 -10.19
C SER A 98 4.22 -6.51 -11.65
N GLU A 99 3.93 -7.39 -12.61
CA GLU A 99 3.98 -7.06 -14.04
C GLU A 99 2.93 -5.99 -14.43
N VAL A 100 1.73 -6.08 -13.87
CA VAL A 100 0.67 -5.09 -14.07
C VAL A 100 1.12 -3.72 -13.58
N LEU A 101 1.80 -3.62 -12.43
CA LEU A 101 2.31 -2.34 -11.94
C LEU A 101 3.32 -1.71 -12.90
N VAL A 102 4.25 -2.50 -13.45
CA VAL A 102 5.22 -2.02 -14.45
C VAL A 102 4.49 -1.44 -15.67
N ARG A 103 3.54 -2.20 -16.22
CA ARG A 103 2.77 -1.75 -17.39
C ARG A 103 1.87 -0.55 -17.10
N LEU A 104 1.35 -0.42 -15.87
CA LEU A 104 0.62 0.78 -15.45
C LEU A 104 1.53 2.01 -15.39
N ALA A 105 2.76 1.86 -14.89
CA ALA A 105 3.76 2.92 -14.85
C ALA A 105 4.20 3.36 -16.24
N GLU A 106 4.28 2.44 -17.20
CA GLU A 106 4.56 2.75 -18.61
C GLU A 106 3.38 3.43 -19.31
N ARG A 107 2.15 2.97 -19.04
CA ARG A 107 0.93 3.41 -19.74
C ARG A 107 0.35 4.72 -19.21
N THR A 108 0.67 5.10 -17.98
CA THR A 108 0.03 6.21 -17.26
C THR A 108 1.06 6.99 -16.44
N PRO A 109 0.80 8.27 -16.08
CA PRO A 109 1.70 9.04 -15.21
C PRO A 109 1.51 8.62 -13.73
N LEU A 110 1.60 7.32 -13.43
CA LEU A 110 1.35 6.75 -12.11
C LEU A 110 2.45 7.08 -11.10
N LEU A 111 3.71 7.12 -11.56
CA LEU A 111 4.90 7.22 -10.72
C LEU A 111 5.82 8.40 -11.08
N PRO A 112 5.33 9.64 -11.26
CA PRO A 112 6.22 10.77 -11.55
C PRO A 112 7.22 10.98 -10.41
N GLY A 113 8.48 11.25 -10.74
CA GLY A 113 9.55 11.61 -9.81
C GLY A 113 10.29 10.42 -9.17
N VAL A 114 9.84 9.17 -9.37
CA VAL A 114 10.54 8.00 -8.82
C VAL A 114 11.89 7.77 -9.49
N GLU A 115 12.07 8.26 -10.71
CA GLU A 115 13.34 8.21 -11.45
C GLU A 115 14.44 9.07 -10.80
N GLN A 116 14.06 10.01 -9.92
CA GLN A 116 14.97 10.85 -9.15
C GLN A 116 15.07 10.38 -7.70
N LEU A 117 13.93 10.25 -7.02
CA LEU A 117 13.84 9.86 -5.62
C LEU A 117 12.58 9.04 -5.36
N ALA A 118 12.79 7.79 -4.99
CA ALA A 118 11.75 6.85 -4.64
C ALA A 118 11.80 6.49 -3.15
N PHE A 119 10.64 6.43 -2.53
CA PHE A 119 10.45 5.91 -1.19
C PHE A 119 9.74 4.57 -1.25
N ILE A 120 10.32 3.58 -0.56
CA ILE A 120 9.67 2.31 -0.30
C ILE A 120 9.29 2.25 1.17
N ASP A 121 8.00 2.30 1.47
CA ASP A 121 7.49 2.13 2.84
C ASP A 121 7.07 0.69 3.04
N ILE A 122 7.49 0.07 4.15
CA ILE A 122 7.08 -1.27 4.54
C ILE A 122 6.45 -1.25 5.93
N ASP A 123 5.29 -1.88 6.04
CA ASP A 123 4.59 -1.99 7.31
C ASP A 123 3.63 -3.19 7.33
N ALA A 124 3.20 -3.58 8.52
CA ALA A 124 2.32 -4.71 8.77
C ALA A 124 1.09 -4.31 9.56
N LYS A 125 -0.08 -4.78 9.13
CA LYS A 125 -1.34 -4.54 9.83
C LYS A 125 -2.09 -5.82 10.10
N ILE A 126 -2.76 -5.88 11.27
CA ILE A 126 -3.73 -6.93 11.54
C ILE A 126 -5.11 -6.51 11.05
N LYS A 127 -5.75 -7.40 10.30
CA LYS A 127 -7.18 -7.30 9.99
C LYS A 127 -7.94 -8.22 10.92
N GLU A 128 -8.76 -7.63 11.77
CA GLU A 128 -9.56 -8.36 12.75
C GLU A 128 -10.52 -9.35 12.07
N THR A 129 -10.70 -10.51 12.70
CA THR A 129 -11.61 -11.56 12.21
C THR A 129 -12.34 -12.18 13.40
N TYR A 130 -13.66 -12.30 13.30
CA TYR A 130 -14.49 -12.80 14.41
C TYR A 130 -14.75 -14.32 14.37
N GLY A 131 -14.67 -14.95 13.20
CA GLY A 131 -14.98 -16.37 13.03
C GLY A 131 -13.84 -17.32 13.43
N HIS A 132 -14.15 -18.34 14.23
CA HIS A 132 -13.18 -19.37 14.67
C HIS A 132 -12.65 -20.26 13.54
N ALA A 133 -13.42 -20.42 12.46
CA ALA A 133 -13.10 -21.32 11.35
C ALA A 133 -12.11 -20.74 10.32
N LYS A 134 -11.66 -19.50 10.48
CA LYS A 134 -10.77 -18.85 9.51
C LYS A 134 -9.32 -19.31 9.69
N GLN A 135 -8.80 -20.04 8.71
CA GLN A 135 -7.44 -20.56 8.71
C GLN A 135 -6.40 -19.44 8.86
N GLY A 136 -5.40 -19.65 9.72
CA GLY A 136 -4.32 -18.70 9.99
C GLY A 136 -4.72 -17.53 10.90
N SER A 137 -6.00 -17.40 11.28
CA SER A 137 -6.42 -16.38 12.24
C SER A 137 -5.81 -16.68 13.62
N GLY A 138 -5.21 -15.65 14.23
CA GLY A 138 -4.56 -15.75 15.53
C GLY A 138 -4.46 -14.39 16.22
N PHE A 139 -4.10 -14.39 17.49
CA PHE A 139 -3.92 -13.18 18.28
C PHE A 139 -2.59 -12.49 17.93
N ALA A 140 -2.64 -11.20 17.59
CA ALA A 140 -1.46 -10.35 17.57
C ALA A 140 -1.06 -9.93 18.99
N TYR A 141 0.11 -9.30 19.11
CA TYR A 141 0.59 -8.73 20.37
C TYR A 141 -0.38 -7.70 20.98
N THR A 142 -1.23 -7.08 20.15
CA THR A 142 -2.26 -6.13 20.57
C THR A 142 -3.49 -6.79 21.21
N GLY A 143 -3.55 -8.13 21.24
CA GLY A 143 -4.72 -8.87 21.70
C GLY A 143 -5.86 -8.96 20.66
N VAL A 144 -5.69 -8.36 19.48
CA VAL A 144 -6.66 -8.46 18.38
C VAL A 144 -6.47 -9.80 17.66
N ARG A 145 -7.56 -10.53 17.44
CA ARG A 145 -7.55 -11.78 16.67
C ARG A 145 -7.82 -11.50 15.21
N GLY A 146 -6.96 -11.99 14.32
CA GLY A 146 -7.07 -11.63 12.92
C GLY A 146 -6.06 -12.31 12.01
N LEU A 147 -6.00 -11.82 10.78
CA LEU A 147 -4.95 -12.14 9.82
C LEU A 147 -4.03 -10.94 9.67
N ASN A 148 -2.72 -11.19 9.66
CA ASN A 148 -1.73 -10.13 9.48
C ASN A 148 -1.38 -10.00 7.99
N HIS A 149 -1.24 -8.79 7.48
CA HIS A 149 -0.74 -8.56 6.12
C HIS A 149 0.42 -7.57 6.15
N LEU A 150 1.51 -7.95 5.50
CA LEU A 150 2.69 -7.12 5.28
C LEU A 150 2.58 -6.49 3.90
N VAL A 151 2.77 -5.19 3.79
CA VAL A 151 2.67 -4.44 2.53
C VAL A 151 3.90 -3.57 2.35
N ALA A 152 4.40 -3.52 1.12
CA ALA A 152 5.40 -2.56 0.68
C ALA A 152 4.78 -1.64 -0.38
N THR A 153 4.99 -0.33 -0.25
CA THR A 153 4.49 0.69 -1.19
C THR A 153 5.63 1.44 -1.85
N LEU A 154 5.38 2.01 -3.03
CA LEU A 154 6.30 2.90 -3.76
C LEU A 154 5.67 4.28 -3.86
N SER A 155 6.44 5.33 -3.56
CA SER A 155 6.05 6.72 -3.76
C SER A 155 7.25 7.60 -4.11
N SER A 156 6.98 8.86 -4.45
CA SER A 156 7.97 9.93 -4.60
C SER A 156 7.50 11.17 -3.82
N PRO A 157 8.29 12.26 -3.75
CA PRO A 157 7.80 13.52 -3.18
C PRO A 157 6.53 14.06 -3.85
N VAL A 158 6.24 13.67 -5.10
CA VAL A 158 5.17 14.25 -5.93
C VAL A 158 4.04 13.27 -6.30
N CYS A 159 4.25 11.95 -6.22
CA CYS A 159 3.22 10.95 -6.50
C CYS A 159 2.60 10.35 -5.22
N ALA A 160 1.36 9.88 -5.34
CA ALA A 160 0.71 9.11 -4.28
C ALA A 160 1.29 7.68 -4.23
N PRO A 161 1.26 7.02 -3.07
CA PRO A 161 1.79 5.66 -2.95
C PRO A 161 0.96 4.65 -3.75
N VAL A 162 1.67 3.69 -4.33
CA VAL A 162 1.10 2.48 -4.95
C VAL A 162 1.66 1.24 -4.26
N VAL A 163 0.97 0.11 -4.33
CA VAL A 163 1.42 -1.13 -3.68
C VAL A 163 2.41 -1.88 -4.58
N LEU A 164 3.63 -2.12 -4.09
CA LEU A 164 4.64 -2.98 -4.76
C LEU A 164 4.36 -4.46 -4.50
N ALA A 165 4.17 -4.80 -3.22
CA ALA A 165 4.04 -6.17 -2.78
C ALA A 165 3.14 -6.26 -1.54
N ALA A 166 2.42 -7.37 -1.43
CA ALA A 166 1.63 -7.71 -0.27
C ALA A 166 1.80 -9.20 0.05
N ARG A 167 1.92 -9.55 1.34
CA ARG A 167 1.97 -10.94 1.81
C ARG A 167 1.00 -11.12 2.96
N LEU A 168 0.10 -12.08 2.83
CA LEU A 168 -0.76 -12.52 3.94
C LEU A 168 0.05 -13.43 4.87
N ARG A 169 -0.17 -13.27 6.18
CA ARG A 169 0.50 -14.00 7.26
C ARG A 169 -0.54 -14.42 8.31
N GLY A 170 -0.16 -15.41 9.13
CA GLY A 170 -0.96 -15.78 10.30
C GLY A 170 -1.06 -14.61 11.29
N GLY A 171 -2.13 -14.55 12.08
CA GLY A 171 -2.38 -13.45 13.01
C GLY A 171 -1.28 -13.24 14.07
N ASN A 172 -0.61 -14.32 14.47
CA ASN A 172 0.50 -14.33 15.42
C ASN A 172 1.88 -14.10 14.77
N ALA A 173 1.93 -13.75 13.48
CA ALA A 173 3.20 -13.54 12.80
C ALA A 173 3.91 -12.29 13.31
N ASP A 174 5.18 -12.44 13.71
CA ASP A 174 6.08 -11.32 13.99
C ASP A 174 6.18 -10.39 12.76
N SER A 175 6.16 -9.07 13.01
CA SER A 175 6.19 -8.04 11.95
C SER A 175 7.37 -8.21 10.99
N ARG A 176 8.50 -8.74 11.44
CA ARG A 176 9.73 -8.95 10.66
C ARG A 176 9.67 -10.18 9.77
N ARG A 177 8.77 -11.13 10.03
CA ARG A 177 8.71 -12.41 9.31
C ARG A 177 8.50 -12.17 7.81
N GLY A 178 9.52 -12.48 7.02
CA GLY A 178 9.51 -12.30 5.57
C GLY A 178 9.73 -10.88 5.07
N ALA A 179 10.09 -9.93 5.94
CA ALA A 179 10.30 -8.53 5.56
C ALA A 179 11.55 -8.36 4.68
N ALA A 180 12.69 -8.93 5.05
CA ALA A 180 13.94 -8.80 4.28
C ALA A 180 13.76 -9.25 2.81
N SER A 181 13.17 -10.43 2.57
CA SER A 181 12.93 -10.91 1.21
C SER A 181 11.84 -10.12 0.48
N MET A 182 10.85 -9.57 1.18
CA MET A 182 9.87 -8.67 0.56
C MET A 182 10.54 -7.37 0.11
N ILE A 183 11.42 -6.80 0.93
CA ILE A 183 12.14 -5.57 0.62
C ILE A 183 13.01 -5.75 -0.63
N THR A 184 13.77 -6.85 -0.71
CA THR A 184 14.56 -7.16 -1.91
C THR A 184 13.67 -7.28 -3.16
N GLU A 185 12.53 -7.99 -3.07
CA GLU A 185 11.56 -8.06 -4.17
C GLU A 185 10.97 -6.69 -4.52
N ALA A 186 10.66 -5.87 -3.52
CA ALA A 186 10.07 -4.55 -3.68
C ALA A 186 11.04 -3.57 -4.36
N ILE A 187 12.33 -3.56 -3.98
CA ILE A 187 13.37 -2.75 -4.63
C ILE A 187 13.53 -3.19 -6.09
N GLY A 188 13.63 -4.50 -6.36
CA GLY A 188 13.71 -5.01 -7.72
C GLY A 188 12.51 -4.63 -8.59
N LEU A 189 11.30 -4.64 -8.01
CA LEU A 189 10.10 -4.19 -8.71
C LEU A 189 10.07 -2.66 -8.91
N ALA A 190 10.51 -1.87 -7.93
CA ALA A 190 10.59 -0.43 -8.05
C ALA A 190 11.52 -0.02 -9.20
N LEU A 191 12.69 -0.66 -9.32
CA LEU A 191 13.62 -0.46 -10.44
C LEU A 191 12.95 -0.76 -11.78
N ARG A 192 12.25 -1.89 -11.90
CA ARG A 192 11.49 -2.25 -13.11
C ARG A 192 10.35 -1.28 -13.42
N ALA A 193 9.79 -0.61 -12.40
CA ALA A 193 8.74 0.39 -12.53
C ALA A 193 9.29 1.82 -12.76
N GLY A 194 10.60 1.98 -13.02
CA GLY A 194 11.22 3.25 -13.40
C GLY A 194 11.93 3.99 -12.26
N ALA A 195 12.05 3.41 -11.05
CA ALA A 195 12.77 4.03 -9.94
C ALA A 195 14.29 3.89 -10.09
N THR A 196 14.88 4.60 -11.05
CA THR A 196 16.31 4.50 -11.42
C THR A 196 17.25 5.37 -10.58
N GLY A 197 16.70 6.29 -9.78
CA GLY A 197 17.45 7.22 -8.95
C GLY A 197 17.71 6.70 -7.54
N VAL A 198 17.66 7.60 -6.55
CA VAL A 198 17.86 7.24 -5.15
C VAL A 198 16.62 6.49 -4.63
N ILE A 199 16.81 5.28 -4.11
CA ILE A 199 15.76 4.51 -3.43
C ILE A 199 16.02 4.55 -1.92
N VAL A 200 15.03 4.97 -1.15
CA VAL A 200 15.07 4.99 0.32
C VAL A 200 13.98 4.08 0.86
N VAL A 201 14.38 3.04 1.60
CA VAL A 201 13.46 2.17 2.33
C VAL A 201 13.19 2.78 3.70
N ARG A 202 11.92 3.08 4.00
CA ARG A 202 11.49 3.64 5.29
C ARG A 202 10.65 2.64 6.06
N ALA A 203 10.89 2.57 7.37
CA ALA A 203 10.16 1.67 8.25
C ALA A 203 10.14 2.15 9.72
N ASP A 204 9.22 1.59 10.50
CA ASP A 204 9.17 1.82 11.94
C ASP A 204 10.21 0.96 12.71
N SER A 205 10.17 1.04 14.05
CA SER A 205 11.12 0.34 14.91
C SER A 205 10.95 -1.17 14.96
N ALA A 206 9.81 -1.71 14.50
CA ALA A 206 9.63 -3.16 14.38
C ALA A 206 10.55 -3.75 13.31
N PHE A 207 10.95 -2.96 12.31
CA PHE A 207 11.85 -3.38 11.23
C PHE A 207 13.33 -3.05 11.49
N PHE A 208 13.67 -2.43 12.62
CA PHE A 208 15.04 -2.11 13.03
C PHE A 208 15.82 -3.38 13.41
N THR A 209 16.31 -4.12 12.41
CA THR A 209 17.09 -5.34 12.61
C THR A 209 18.23 -5.47 11.61
N GLY A 210 19.34 -6.09 12.04
CA GLY A 210 20.51 -6.34 11.19
C GLY A 210 20.18 -7.01 9.85
N PRO A 211 19.37 -8.10 9.82
CA PRO A 211 19.00 -8.75 8.56
C PRO A 211 18.26 -7.85 7.57
N ILE A 212 17.39 -6.96 8.06
CA ILE A 212 16.61 -6.04 7.20
C ILE A 212 17.51 -4.94 6.65
N ILE A 213 18.31 -4.30 7.51
CA ILE A 213 19.25 -3.25 7.08
C ILE A 213 20.28 -3.82 6.10
N ALA A 214 20.80 -5.03 6.35
CA ALA A 214 21.69 -5.71 5.42
C ALA A 214 21.01 -6.01 4.07
N ALA A 215 19.74 -6.44 4.06
CA ALA A 215 19.00 -6.70 2.84
C ALA A 215 18.75 -5.42 2.01
N ILE A 216 18.47 -4.29 2.67
CA ILE A 216 18.31 -2.98 2.02
C ILE A 216 19.61 -2.58 1.32
N ARG A 217 20.73 -2.60 2.05
CA ARG A 217 22.05 -2.24 1.50
C ARG A 217 22.51 -3.18 0.40
N ALA A 218 22.31 -4.49 0.56
CA ALA A 218 22.68 -5.48 -0.45
C ALA A 218 21.89 -5.30 -1.76
N ALA A 219 20.67 -4.75 -1.69
CA ALA A 219 19.86 -4.42 -2.86
C ALA A 219 20.16 -3.02 -3.43
N GLY A 220 21.16 -2.30 -2.91
CA GLY A 220 21.60 -0.99 -3.41
C GLY A 220 20.72 0.19 -3.00
N ALA A 221 19.83 0.02 -2.03
CA ALA A 221 18.99 1.11 -1.51
C ALA A 221 19.54 1.67 -0.18
N LEU A 222 19.12 2.90 0.13
CA LEU A 222 19.36 3.56 1.42
C LEU A 222 18.24 3.22 2.40
N PHE A 223 18.47 3.39 3.69
CA PHE A 223 17.47 3.15 4.74
C PHE A 223 17.20 4.40 5.58
N SER A 224 15.96 4.50 6.07
CA SER A 224 15.56 5.44 7.11
C SER A 224 14.58 4.72 8.04
N VAL A 225 15.09 4.20 9.16
CA VAL A 225 14.34 3.30 10.04
C VAL A 225 14.29 3.88 11.44
N THR A 226 13.13 3.89 12.08
CA THR A 226 13.02 4.32 13.47
C THR A 226 13.88 3.41 14.35
N ALA A 227 14.83 3.95 15.10
CA ALA A 227 15.69 3.17 15.98
C ALA A 227 14.90 2.63 17.17
N GLN A 228 15.19 1.40 17.60
CA GLN A 228 14.62 0.86 18.83
C GLN A 228 15.13 1.63 20.06
N LYS A 229 14.24 1.85 21.02
CA LYS A 229 14.59 2.41 22.33
C LYS A 229 15.30 1.33 23.14
N ASN A 230 16.64 1.35 23.12
CA ASN A 230 17.51 0.47 23.90
C ASN A 230 18.64 1.29 24.54
N VAL A 231 19.47 0.64 25.37
CA VAL A 231 20.57 1.29 26.11
C VAL A 231 21.53 2.03 25.18
N ALA A 232 21.89 1.44 24.04
CA ALA A 232 22.82 2.05 23.09
C ALA A 232 22.24 3.31 22.42
N THR A 233 20.98 3.25 21.97
CA THR A 233 20.28 4.41 21.41
C THR A 233 20.13 5.52 22.45
N GLN A 234 19.80 5.18 23.70
CA GLN A 234 19.68 6.17 24.78
C GLN A 234 21.03 6.80 25.13
N ALA A 235 22.11 6.02 25.19
CA ALA A 235 23.45 6.54 25.43
C ALA A 235 23.88 7.51 24.32
N ALA A 236 23.60 7.18 23.05
CA ALA A 236 23.89 8.06 21.92
C ALA A 236 23.07 9.37 22.01
N ILE A 237 21.80 9.31 22.38
CA ILE A 237 20.94 10.49 22.57
C ILE A 237 21.46 11.37 23.70
N SER A 238 21.83 10.78 24.85
CA SER A 238 22.32 11.51 26.02
C SER A 238 23.68 12.18 25.79
N ALA A 239 24.44 11.74 24.79
CA ALA A 239 25.72 12.33 24.43
C ALA A 239 25.60 13.57 23.52
N ILE A 240 24.40 13.90 23.04
CA ILE A 240 24.16 15.11 22.22
C ILE A 240 24.30 16.34 23.12
N GLY A 241 25.14 17.32 22.73
CA GLY A 241 25.35 18.56 23.47
C GLY A 241 24.08 19.41 23.54
N ALA A 242 23.97 20.25 24.57
CA ALA A 242 22.81 21.13 24.73
C ALA A 242 22.66 22.12 23.55
N ASP A 243 23.79 22.55 22.97
CA ASP A 243 23.85 23.52 21.87
C ASP A 243 23.73 22.88 20.47
N ASP A 244 23.66 21.54 20.38
CA ASP A 244 23.57 20.81 19.11
C ASP A 244 22.12 20.68 18.60
N TRP A 245 21.14 21.13 19.39
CA TRP A 245 19.72 21.04 19.08
C TRP A 245 19.25 22.24 18.26
N SER A 246 18.60 21.95 17.13
CA SER A 246 17.97 22.95 16.27
C SER A 246 16.45 22.87 16.35
N GLU A 247 15.78 24.02 16.36
CA GLU A 247 14.32 24.06 16.45
C GLU A 247 13.63 23.61 15.15
N VAL A 248 12.47 22.95 15.31
CA VAL A 248 11.57 22.53 14.24
C VAL A 248 10.15 22.96 14.62
N GLU A 249 9.64 23.97 13.94
CA GLU A 249 8.24 24.38 14.10
C GLU A 249 7.28 23.40 13.42
N TYR A 250 6.19 23.06 14.13
CA TYR A 250 5.07 22.34 13.55
C TYR A 250 4.06 23.30 12.94
N ARG A 251 3.92 23.23 11.62
CA ARG A 251 2.82 23.89 10.89
C ARG A 251 1.43 23.48 11.43
N HIS A 252 1.30 22.25 11.92
CA HIS A 252 0.08 21.73 12.52
C HIS A 252 0.41 21.21 13.92
N PRO A 253 0.08 21.97 14.97
CA PRO A 253 0.37 21.58 16.34
C PRO A 253 -0.28 20.25 16.71
N ILE A 254 0.38 19.48 17.58
CA ILE A 254 -0.07 18.15 18.00
C ILE A 254 -0.56 18.23 19.45
N PRO A 255 -1.78 17.82 19.78
CA PRO A 255 -2.24 17.84 21.17
C PRO A 255 -1.46 16.82 22.01
N ASP A 256 -1.00 17.23 23.18
CA ASP A 256 -0.48 16.34 24.21
C ASP A 256 -1.62 15.41 24.70
N PRO A 257 -1.45 14.08 24.72
CA PRO A 257 -2.53 13.17 25.10
C PRO A 257 -3.02 13.30 26.55
N LEU A 258 -2.20 13.87 27.44
CA LEU A 258 -2.51 14.00 28.87
C LEU A 258 -3.19 15.33 29.18
N THR A 259 -2.72 16.42 28.58
CA THR A 259 -3.22 17.78 28.89
C THR A 259 -4.10 18.38 27.80
N GLY A 260 -4.02 17.88 26.57
CA GLY A 260 -4.66 18.49 25.40
C GLY A 260 -3.93 19.74 24.89
N GLU A 261 -2.84 20.16 25.54
CA GLU A 261 -2.06 21.33 25.14
C GLU A 261 -1.39 21.10 23.78
N LEU A 262 -1.36 22.14 22.94
CA LEU A 262 -0.82 22.04 21.59
C LEU A 262 0.71 22.14 21.60
N ILE A 263 1.35 21.06 21.17
CA ILE A 263 2.79 21.01 20.94
C ILE A 263 3.08 21.67 19.59
N THR A 264 3.66 22.87 19.64
CA THR A 264 3.93 23.74 18.48
C THR A 264 5.36 23.63 17.95
N HIS A 265 6.30 23.18 18.78
CA HIS A 265 7.71 23.05 18.44
C HIS A 265 8.26 21.66 18.81
N ALA A 266 9.34 21.30 18.13
CA ALA A 266 10.20 20.16 18.42
C ALA A 266 11.64 20.62 18.28
N GLU A 267 12.58 19.85 18.79
CA GLU A 267 13.99 20.07 18.51
C GLU A 267 14.55 18.84 17.80
N ILE A 268 15.50 19.06 16.92
CA ILE A 268 16.19 18.03 16.17
C ILE A 268 17.70 18.17 16.30
N ALA A 269 18.37 17.05 16.47
CA ALA A 269 19.83 16.95 16.50
C ALA A 269 20.28 15.69 15.76
N GLU A 270 21.58 15.60 15.50
CA GLU A 270 22.21 14.46 14.86
C GLU A 270 23.39 13.95 15.67
N THR A 271 23.54 12.63 15.72
CA THR A 271 24.72 11.95 16.24
C THR A 271 24.99 10.69 15.41
N THR A 272 25.95 9.86 15.82
CA THR A 272 26.25 8.58 15.20
C THR A 272 25.86 7.42 16.11
N LEU A 273 25.31 6.35 15.53
CA LEU A 273 25.04 5.10 16.23
C LEU A 273 25.72 3.94 15.53
N THR A 274 26.37 3.07 16.30
CA THR A 274 26.80 1.75 15.85
C THR A 274 25.79 0.72 16.33
N ALA A 275 24.94 0.22 15.43
CA ALA A 275 23.91 -0.76 15.72
C ALA A 275 24.40 -2.20 15.48
N PHE A 276 23.71 -3.16 16.12
CA PHE A 276 23.90 -4.60 15.92
C PHE A 276 25.32 -5.11 16.27
N VAL A 277 25.92 -4.57 17.33
CA VAL A 277 27.30 -4.86 17.77
C VAL A 277 27.52 -6.28 18.32
N HIS A 278 26.47 -6.95 18.80
CA HIS A 278 26.58 -8.30 19.34
C HIS A 278 26.73 -9.33 18.22
N ALA A 279 27.98 -9.71 17.93
CA ALA A 279 28.31 -10.63 16.83
C ALA A 279 27.63 -11.99 16.92
N ALA A 280 27.35 -12.51 18.13
CA ALA A 280 26.63 -13.77 18.31
C ALA A 280 25.18 -13.71 17.77
N GLU A 281 24.51 -12.57 17.93
CA GLU A 281 23.13 -12.35 17.49
C GLU A 281 23.07 -11.80 16.06
N ASN A 282 24.08 -11.01 15.69
CA ASN A 282 24.14 -10.26 14.44
C ASN A 282 25.50 -10.44 13.74
N PRO A 283 25.88 -11.69 13.37
CA PRO A 283 27.19 -11.97 12.80
C PRO A 283 27.41 -11.21 11.50
N GLY A 284 28.46 -10.38 11.46
CA GLY A 284 28.82 -9.56 10.29
C GLY A 284 27.79 -8.48 9.91
N ARG A 285 26.86 -8.13 10.81
CA ARG A 285 25.75 -7.20 10.53
C ARG A 285 25.84 -5.90 11.32
N GLN A 286 26.98 -5.62 11.94
CA GLN A 286 27.24 -4.34 12.59
C GLN A 286 27.18 -3.22 11.55
N VAL A 287 26.48 -2.14 11.88
CA VAL A 287 26.33 -0.97 11.00
C VAL A 287 26.51 0.30 11.81
N THR A 288 27.44 1.15 11.39
CA THR A 288 27.57 2.52 11.87
C THR A 288 26.90 3.45 10.88
N ALA A 289 25.95 4.27 11.34
CA ALA A 289 25.26 5.26 10.50
C ALA A 289 24.75 6.44 11.35
N ARG A 290 24.09 7.40 10.69
CA ARG A 290 23.54 8.59 11.32
C ARG A 290 22.36 8.23 12.21
N LEU A 291 22.27 8.89 13.36
CA LEU A 291 21.14 8.84 14.28
C LEU A 291 20.57 10.25 14.40
N LEU A 292 19.47 10.50 13.71
CA LEU A 292 18.74 11.76 13.81
C LEU A 292 17.76 11.63 14.97
N VAL A 293 17.76 12.61 15.86
CA VAL A 293 16.96 12.57 17.07
C VAL A 293 16.06 13.78 17.07
N ARG A 294 14.75 13.55 17.03
CA ARG A 294 13.75 14.58 17.27
C ARG A 294 13.16 14.42 18.65
N ARG A 295 13.20 15.46 19.48
CA ARG A 295 12.54 15.50 20.77
C ARG A 295 11.36 16.47 20.77
N THR A 296 10.29 16.09 21.46
CA THR A 296 9.10 16.92 21.64
C THR A 296 8.81 17.05 23.13
N PRO A 297 8.37 18.22 23.61
CA PRO A 297 7.93 18.36 24.99
C PRO A 297 6.69 17.49 25.20
N ARG A 298 6.61 16.86 26.38
CA ARG A 298 5.45 16.09 26.85
C ARG A 298 5.25 16.35 28.33
N PHE A 299 4.00 16.26 28.75
CA PHE A 299 3.67 16.26 30.18
C PHE A 299 3.66 14.84 30.74
N LYS A 300 4.21 14.67 31.93
CA LYS A 300 4.03 13.48 32.77
C LYS A 300 3.57 13.88 34.15
N ARG A 301 2.80 12.98 34.80
CA ARG A 301 2.50 13.08 36.23
C ARG A 301 3.56 12.34 37.03
N ASN A 302 4.01 12.93 38.14
CA ASN A 302 4.76 12.21 39.15
C ASN A 302 3.81 11.35 40.02
N ASP A 303 4.36 10.58 40.95
CA ASP A 303 3.59 9.71 41.86
C ASP A 303 2.64 10.51 42.79
N GLN A 304 2.86 11.82 42.91
CA GLN A 304 2.04 12.76 43.70
C GLN A 304 0.99 13.49 42.84
N GLY A 305 0.95 13.24 41.53
CA GLY A 305 -0.01 13.80 40.59
C GLY A 305 0.37 15.13 39.94
N GLU A 306 1.55 15.69 40.24
CA GLU A 306 2.04 16.95 39.67
C GLU A 306 2.57 16.77 38.25
N LEU A 307 2.30 17.75 37.38
CA LEU A 307 2.73 17.74 35.99
C LEU A 307 4.15 18.32 35.86
N PHE A 308 5.02 17.61 35.15
CA PHE A 308 6.35 18.11 34.78
C PHE A 308 6.68 17.79 33.32
N HIS A 309 7.58 18.60 32.74
CA HIS A 309 8.03 18.43 31.37
C HIS A 309 9.04 17.30 31.25
N VAL A 310 8.80 16.42 30.29
CA VAL A 310 9.77 15.44 29.82
C VAL A 310 9.94 15.52 28.31
N TRP A 311 11.13 15.15 27.84
CA TRP A 311 11.39 14.99 26.43
C TRP A 311 10.95 13.61 25.95
N ASN A 312 10.09 13.57 24.93
CA ASN A 312 9.82 12.36 24.18
C ASN A 312 10.70 12.32 22.93
N TYR A 313 11.61 11.36 22.89
CA TYR A 313 12.59 11.18 21.82
C TYR A 313 12.08 10.22 20.74
N HIS A 314 12.28 10.64 19.48
CA HIS A 314 12.09 9.88 18.27
C HIS A 314 13.44 9.80 17.55
N ALA A 315 14.06 8.63 17.54
CA ALA A 315 15.36 8.41 16.92
C ALA A 315 15.20 7.69 15.58
N ILE A 316 15.91 8.18 14.55
CA ILE A 316 15.87 7.69 13.18
C ILE A 316 17.29 7.26 12.81
N PHE A 317 17.47 5.98 12.54
CA PHE A 317 18.72 5.43 12.03
C PHE A 317 18.71 5.45 10.50
N THR A 318 19.68 6.13 9.89
CA THR A 318 19.70 6.30 8.43
C THR A 318 21.12 6.40 7.88
N ASP A 319 21.30 5.92 6.65
CA ASP A 319 22.49 6.15 5.82
C ASP A 319 22.20 7.11 4.65
N THR A 320 21.08 7.84 4.70
CA THR A 320 20.75 8.83 3.66
C THR A 320 21.71 10.02 3.71
N GLY A 321 21.96 10.63 2.55
CA GLY A 321 22.79 11.84 2.42
C GLY A 321 22.03 13.16 2.54
N PHE A 322 20.76 13.15 2.94
CA PHE A 322 19.96 14.38 3.08
C PHE A 322 20.38 15.19 4.31
N ASP A 323 20.18 16.50 4.27
CA ASP A 323 20.33 17.35 5.46
C ASP A 323 19.36 16.92 6.58
N LEU A 324 19.69 17.30 7.82
CA LEU A 324 18.97 16.89 9.04
C LEU A 324 17.45 17.13 8.95
N HIS A 325 17.03 18.32 8.50
CA HIS A 325 15.62 18.68 8.41
C HIS A 325 14.90 17.92 7.30
N THR A 326 15.52 17.78 6.13
CA THR A 326 14.97 17.03 5.01
C THR A 326 14.83 15.54 5.34
N ALA A 327 15.83 14.94 5.98
CA ALA A 327 15.81 13.54 6.41
C ALA A 327 14.68 13.26 7.41
N ASP A 328 14.52 14.07 8.47
CA ASP A 328 13.38 13.92 9.40
C ASP A 328 12.03 14.10 8.69
N LYS A 329 11.91 15.11 7.84
CA LYS A 329 10.68 15.36 7.07
C LYS A 329 10.32 14.17 6.19
N TYR A 330 11.29 13.59 5.50
CA TYR A 330 11.08 12.41 4.66
C TYR A 330 10.80 11.17 5.47
N HIS A 331 11.47 10.96 6.62
CA HIS A 331 11.16 9.84 7.49
C HIS A 331 9.75 9.91 8.04
N ARG A 332 9.30 11.07 8.56
CA ARG A 332 7.94 11.25 9.08
C ARG A 332 6.84 10.93 8.07
N LYS A 333 7.13 11.12 6.78
CA LYS A 333 6.21 10.76 5.70
C LYS A 333 6.06 9.24 5.50
N HIS A 334 6.85 8.38 6.14
CA HIS A 334 6.65 6.92 6.05
C HIS A 334 5.24 6.51 6.51
N ALA A 335 4.62 7.28 7.41
CA ALA A 335 3.26 7.04 7.89
C ALA A 335 2.18 7.15 6.79
N ILE A 336 2.54 7.56 5.57
CA ILE A 336 1.63 7.55 4.42
C ILE A 336 1.11 6.14 4.10
N ILE A 337 1.86 5.08 4.44
CA ILE A 337 1.41 3.69 4.26
C ILE A 337 0.15 3.38 5.09
N GLU A 338 -0.04 4.04 6.24
CA GLU A 338 -1.28 3.90 7.02
C GLU A 338 -2.50 4.43 6.27
N GLN A 339 -2.32 5.44 5.42
CA GLN A 339 -3.39 5.91 4.54
C GLN A 339 -3.71 4.90 3.44
N VAL A 340 -2.71 4.16 2.94
CA VAL A 340 -2.93 3.05 2.00
C VAL A 340 -3.69 1.92 2.68
N PHE A 341 -3.33 1.56 3.91
CA PHE A 341 -4.09 0.59 4.69
C PHE A 341 -5.53 1.05 4.95
N ALA A 342 -5.74 2.31 5.31
CA ALA A 342 -7.08 2.85 5.48
C ALA A 342 -7.89 2.75 4.17
N ASP A 343 -7.30 3.15 3.04
CA ASP A 343 -7.98 3.09 1.74
C ASP A 343 -8.30 1.67 1.29
N LEU A 344 -7.41 0.70 1.56
CA LEU A 344 -7.68 -0.72 1.29
C LEU A 344 -8.79 -1.26 2.20
N ASN A 345 -8.78 -0.89 3.49
CA ASN A 345 -9.77 -1.32 4.47
C ASN A 345 -11.17 -0.73 4.20
N ASP A 346 -11.24 0.51 3.71
CA ASP A 346 -12.49 1.17 3.30
C ASP A 346 -12.99 0.69 1.92
N ALA A 347 -12.27 -0.26 1.31
CA ALA A 347 -12.57 -0.84 0.01
C ALA A 347 -12.50 -2.38 0.08
N ALA A 348 -11.76 -3.01 -0.84
CA ALA A 348 -11.77 -4.45 -1.03
C ALA A 348 -11.22 -5.26 0.18
N LEU A 349 -10.56 -4.63 1.15
CA LEU A 349 -10.10 -5.29 2.39
C LEU A 349 -10.97 -4.94 3.61
N ALA A 350 -12.25 -4.59 3.43
CA ALA A 350 -13.18 -4.42 4.56
C ALA A 350 -13.21 -5.66 5.47
N HIS A 351 -13.07 -6.85 4.90
CA HIS A 351 -12.74 -8.09 5.61
C HIS A 351 -12.07 -9.10 4.65
N PHE A 352 -11.57 -10.21 5.19
CA PHE A 352 -11.14 -11.34 4.38
C PHE A 352 -12.33 -12.28 4.13
N PRO A 353 -12.75 -12.56 2.88
CA PRO A 353 -14.07 -13.17 2.61
C PRO A 353 -14.11 -14.70 2.70
N SER A 354 -12.97 -15.38 2.88
CA SER A 354 -12.92 -16.84 2.91
C SER A 354 -12.49 -17.41 4.27
N GLY A 355 -12.92 -18.63 4.57
CA GLY A 355 -12.33 -19.44 5.64
C GLY A 355 -10.95 -20.01 5.27
N ARG A 356 -10.59 -20.04 3.98
CA ARG A 356 -9.34 -20.63 3.46
C ARG A 356 -8.24 -19.57 3.35
N PHE A 357 -7.07 -19.85 3.94
CA PHE A 357 -5.95 -18.90 3.97
C PHE A 357 -5.45 -18.52 2.57
N PRO A 358 -5.19 -19.46 1.63
CA PRO A 358 -4.73 -19.10 0.29
C PRO A 358 -5.72 -18.27 -0.51
N ALA A 359 -7.03 -18.48 -0.31
CA ALA A 359 -8.07 -17.69 -0.95
C ALA A 359 -8.03 -16.22 -0.48
N ASN A 360 -7.84 -16.00 0.82
CA ASN A 360 -7.68 -14.66 1.37
C ASN A 360 -6.37 -14.00 0.91
N HIS A 361 -5.31 -14.80 0.68
CA HIS A 361 -4.07 -14.28 0.13
C HIS A 361 -4.24 -13.83 -1.33
N ALA A 362 -4.95 -14.62 -2.15
CA ALA A 362 -5.29 -14.22 -3.51
C ALA A 362 -6.19 -12.97 -3.53
N TRP A 363 -7.16 -12.89 -2.63
CA TRP A 363 -8.00 -11.71 -2.43
C TRP A 363 -7.18 -10.45 -2.11
N LEU A 364 -6.22 -10.56 -1.17
CA LEU A 364 -5.28 -9.48 -0.85
C LEU A 364 -4.52 -8.98 -2.08
N ILE A 365 -3.98 -9.90 -2.88
CA ILE A 365 -3.22 -9.53 -4.08
C ILE A 365 -4.11 -8.82 -5.11
N LEU A 366 -5.34 -9.32 -5.34
CA LEU A 366 -6.30 -8.70 -6.25
C LEU A 366 -6.77 -7.32 -5.74
N ALA A 367 -6.93 -7.16 -4.43
CA ALA A 367 -7.25 -5.87 -3.81
C ALA A 367 -6.12 -4.85 -4.05
N CYS A 368 -4.86 -5.23 -3.84
CA CYS A 368 -3.71 -4.36 -4.10
C CYS A 368 -3.55 -4.03 -5.59
N LEU A 369 -3.73 -5.01 -6.48
CA LEU A 369 -3.74 -4.78 -7.93
C LEU A 369 -4.86 -3.80 -8.33
N THR A 370 -6.07 -3.99 -7.80
CA THR A 370 -7.21 -3.11 -8.06
C THR A 370 -6.98 -1.70 -7.54
N HIS A 371 -6.37 -1.56 -6.37
CA HIS A 371 -5.96 -0.27 -5.82
C HIS A 371 -5.02 0.47 -6.77
N ASN A 372 -3.99 -0.20 -7.29
CA ASN A 372 -3.05 0.38 -8.25
C ASN A 372 -3.74 0.74 -9.58
N LEU A 373 -4.64 -0.11 -10.09
CA LEU A 373 -5.42 0.16 -11.30
C LEU A 373 -6.29 1.42 -11.14
N LEU A 374 -6.94 1.57 -9.98
CA LEU A 374 -7.71 2.77 -9.65
C LEU A 374 -6.81 4.00 -9.53
N ARG A 375 -5.63 3.90 -8.91
CA ARG A 375 -4.66 5.01 -8.88
C ARG A 375 -4.28 5.46 -10.30
N ALA A 376 -3.98 4.51 -11.18
CA ALA A 376 -3.62 4.81 -12.57
C ALA A 376 -4.76 5.49 -13.33
N ALA A 377 -6.00 5.01 -13.17
CA ALA A 377 -7.18 5.67 -13.72
C ALA A 377 -7.35 7.11 -13.18
N GLY A 378 -7.14 7.32 -11.88
CA GLY A 378 -7.13 8.66 -11.27
C GLY A 378 -6.07 9.58 -11.88
N CYS A 379 -4.87 9.06 -12.15
CA CYS A 379 -3.76 9.80 -12.78
C CYS A 379 -4.08 10.22 -14.23
N LEU A 380 -4.78 9.38 -14.99
CA LEU A 380 -5.27 9.74 -16.34
C LEU A 380 -6.39 10.78 -16.33
N THR A 381 -7.02 11.01 -15.17
CA THR A 381 -8.21 11.86 -15.05
C THR A 381 -7.85 13.31 -14.77
N SER A 382 -7.06 13.56 -13.71
CA SER A 382 -6.63 14.90 -13.28
C SER A 382 -5.64 14.84 -12.11
N ILE A 383 -4.98 15.96 -11.81
CA ILE A 383 -4.09 16.10 -10.64
C ILE A 383 -4.83 15.81 -9.31
N PHE A 384 -6.09 16.21 -9.18
CA PHE A 384 -6.90 15.92 -7.98
C PHE A 384 -7.13 14.41 -7.83
N HIS A 385 -7.60 13.76 -8.89
CA HIS A 385 -7.93 12.33 -8.87
C HIS A 385 -6.67 11.44 -8.73
N ALA A 386 -5.51 11.91 -9.18
CA ALA A 386 -4.22 11.23 -8.98
C ALA A 386 -3.90 10.96 -7.49
N LYS A 387 -4.41 11.80 -6.58
CA LYS A 387 -4.19 11.69 -5.11
C LYS A 387 -5.46 11.31 -4.33
N ALA A 388 -6.60 11.15 -5.00
CA ALA A 388 -7.87 10.90 -4.34
C ALA A 388 -7.96 9.47 -3.80
N ARG A 389 -8.67 9.23 -2.69
CA ARG A 389 -8.90 7.87 -2.17
C ARG A 389 -9.80 7.02 -3.08
N THR A 390 -9.81 5.71 -2.90
CA THR A 390 -10.62 4.75 -3.66
C THR A 390 -12.10 5.08 -3.58
N GLY A 391 -12.62 5.43 -2.39
CA GLY A 391 -14.02 5.86 -2.24
C GLY A 391 -14.38 7.09 -3.10
N THR A 392 -13.48 8.08 -3.17
CA THR A 392 -13.65 9.28 -4.01
C THR A 392 -13.64 8.92 -5.49
N LEU A 393 -12.65 8.13 -5.94
CA LEU A 393 -12.61 7.69 -7.34
C LEU A 393 -13.86 6.90 -7.73
N ARG A 394 -14.33 6.01 -6.85
CA ARG A 394 -15.54 5.24 -7.09
C ARG A 394 -16.74 6.16 -7.26
N ARG A 395 -16.93 7.10 -6.34
CA ARG A 395 -18.04 8.07 -6.40
C ARG A 395 -17.99 8.96 -7.65
N HIS A 396 -16.81 9.48 -7.99
CA HIS A 396 -16.69 10.48 -9.05
C HIS A 396 -16.65 9.88 -10.45
N LEU A 397 -15.97 8.74 -10.59
CA LEU A 397 -15.61 8.18 -11.90
C LEU A 397 -16.33 6.86 -12.20
N ILE A 398 -16.67 6.06 -11.19
CA ILE A 398 -17.16 4.68 -11.38
C ILE A 398 -18.69 4.59 -11.29
N THR A 399 -19.26 4.99 -10.15
CA THR A 399 -20.69 4.86 -9.80
C THR A 399 -21.53 5.92 -10.52
N ILE A 400 -21.48 5.89 -11.84
CA ILE A 400 -22.23 6.77 -12.73
C ILE A 400 -23.34 5.94 -13.37
N PRO A 401 -24.61 6.30 -13.16
CA PRO A 401 -25.72 5.60 -13.81
C PRO A 401 -25.70 5.90 -15.31
N ALA A 402 -25.99 4.89 -16.12
CA ALA A 402 -26.08 5.06 -17.56
C ALA A 402 -27.15 4.19 -18.19
N ARG A 403 -27.87 4.75 -19.17
CA ARG A 403 -28.75 4.01 -20.06
C ARG A 403 -27.95 3.55 -21.28
N ILE A 404 -28.10 2.29 -21.66
CA ILE A 404 -27.41 1.70 -22.81
C ILE A 404 -28.37 1.59 -23.98
N THR A 405 -28.00 2.16 -25.12
CA THR A 405 -28.65 1.87 -26.40
C THR A 405 -27.66 1.18 -27.33
N ARG A 406 -28.17 0.30 -28.19
CA ARG A 406 -27.38 -0.36 -29.22
C ARG A 406 -28.06 -0.12 -30.56
N THR A 407 -27.30 0.41 -31.52
CA THR A 407 -27.73 0.64 -32.89
C THR A 407 -26.66 0.06 -33.81
N ALA A 408 -27.04 -0.97 -34.59
CA ALA A 408 -26.11 -1.77 -35.39
C ALA A 408 -24.89 -2.26 -34.57
N ARG A 409 -23.68 -1.85 -34.97
CA ARG A 409 -22.41 -2.21 -34.32
C ARG A 409 -21.92 -1.17 -33.29
N ARG A 410 -22.72 -0.16 -32.96
CA ARG A 410 -22.37 0.89 -32.00
C ARG A 410 -23.17 0.74 -30.71
N ILE A 411 -22.47 0.74 -29.59
CA ILE A 411 -23.06 0.87 -28.25
C ILE A 411 -22.92 2.33 -27.82
N THR A 412 -23.98 2.91 -27.26
CA THR A 412 -23.97 4.29 -26.74
C THR A 412 -24.37 4.29 -25.28
N LEU A 413 -23.54 4.95 -24.47
CA LEU A 413 -23.76 5.19 -23.05
C LEU A 413 -24.37 6.58 -22.87
N HIS A 414 -25.64 6.63 -22.51
CA HIS A 414 -26.32 7.87 -22.13
C HIS A 414 -26.07 8.11 -20.65
N LEU A 415 -25.17 9.04 -20.36
CA LEU A 415 -24.81 9.46 -19.00
C LEU A 415 -25.80 10.54 -18.50
N PRO A 416 -25.80 10.88 -17.20
CA PRO A 416 -26.63 11.97 -16.67
C PRO A 416 -26.35 13.30 -17.38
N ALA A 417 -27.19 14.31 -17.24
CA ALA A 417 -26.83 15.67 -17.67
C ALA A 417 -26.32 16.46 -16.46
N ASN A 418 -25.40 17.40 -16.68
CA ASN A 418 -24.97 18.41 -15.70
C ASN A 418 -24.49 17.84 -14.35
N TRP A 419 -23.84 16.67 -14.34
CA TRP A 419 -23.26 16.13 -13.10
C TRP A 419 -21.85 16.68 -12.86
N PRO A 420 -21.42 16.87 -11.60
CA PRO A 420 -20.20 17.63 -11.28
C PRO A 420 -18.90 17.06 -11.85
N TRP A 421 -18.86 15.76 -12.17
CA TRP A 421 -17.64 15.05 -12.58
C TRP A 421 -17.65 14.65 -14.05
N GLN A 422 -18.49 15.28 -14.87
CA GLN A 422 -18.60 14.98 -16.30
C GLN A 422 -17.27 15.10 -17.03
N ALA A 423 -16.56 16.22 -16.84
CA ALA A 423 -15.26 16.46 -17.46
C ALA A 423 -14.21 15.42 -17.03
N ALA A 424 -14.23 15.02 -15.77
CA ALA A 424 -13.32 14.01 -15.23
C ALA A 424 -13.58 12.63 -15.87
N TYR A 425 -14.85 12.20 -15.95
CA TYR A 425 -15.21 10.97 -16.66
C TYR A 425 -14.79 11.01 -18.13
N GLN A 426 -15.05 12.13 -18.82
CA GLN A 426 -14.69 12.29 -20.23
C GLN A 426 -13.16 12.21 -20.43
N ALA A 427 -12.37 12.84 -19.56
CA ALA A 427 -10.91 12.75 -19.60
C ALA A 427 -10.43 11.30 -19.49
N LEU A 428 -10.93 10.56 -18.50
CA LEU A 428 -10.61 9.14 -18.33
C LEU A 428 -11.05 8.29 -19.53
N PHE A 429 -12.26 8.52 -20.04
CA PHE A 429 -12.79 7.81 -21.21
C PHE A 429 -11.93 8.05 -22.44
N THR A 430 -11.61 9.32 -22.74
CA THR A 430 -10.74 9.70 -23.86
C THR A 430 -9.35 9.07 -23.71
N ALA A 431 -8.72 9.18 -22.54
CA ALA A 431 -7.36 8.67 -22.30
C ALA A 431 -7.24 7.14 -22.46
N THR A 432 -8.35 6.41 -22.30
CA THR A 432 -8.39 4.94 -22.38
C THR A 432 -8.92 4.41 -23.72
N HIS A 433 -9.62 5.23 -24.51
CA HIS A 433 -10.19 4.83 -25.79
C HIS A 433 -9.46 5.37 -27.01
N HIS A 434 -8.64 6.42 -26.84
CA HIS A 434 -7.69 6.84 -27.85
C HIS A 434 -6.35 6.15 -27.60
N ARG A 435 -5.98 5.20 -28.46
CA ARG A 435 -4.59 4.72 -28.51
C ARG A 435 -3.73 5.89 -28.97
N THR A 436 -2.87 6.41 -28.10
CA THR A 436 -1.67 7.10 -28.55
C THR A 436 -0.88 6.06 -29.34
N THR A 437 -0.88 6.23 -30.65
CA THR A 437 -0.07 5.44 -31.61
C THR A 437 1.40 5.50 -31.26
#